data_AF-A0AA35TWY9-F1
#
_entry.id   AF-A0AA35TWY9-F1
#
_cell.length_a   1.000
_cell.length_b   1.000
_cell.length_c   1.000
_cell.angle_alpha   90.00
_cell.angle_beta   90.00
_cell.angle_gamma   90.00
#
_symmetry.space_group_name_H-M   'P 1'
#
loop_
_entity.id
_entity.type
_entity.pdbx_description
1 polymer ?
#
loop_
_entity_poly.entity_id
_entity_poly.type
_entity_poly.pdbx_seq_one_letter_code
_entity_poly.pdbx_strand_id
1 'polypeptide(L)'
;MRRAVLWPLTGLAVLVGLAVVLAIAGWLYVHGQFDTPGPARDERTVVLPPGAGCLRHRRSVEEAGVIDDPVLFVAGLWLEDNQHSLKAGEYVFEALVTPRGVMEKLVAGDTVTHRFTVTEGMTSAEVVAALSAAPVLMGEIAAVPAEGSLLPETYPLCARRQPGRADRAHEE
;
A
#
# COMPACT_ATOMS: atom_id res chain seq x y z
N MET A 1 24.17 57.01 7.71
CA MET A 1 22.93 56.37 7.21
C MET A 1 23.11 54.90 6.76
N ARG A 2 24.24 54.20 7.02
CA ARG A 2 24.49 52.82 6.52
C ARG A 2 24.09 51.67 7.47
N ARG A 3 23.74 51.96 8.73
CA ARG A 3 23.49 50.93 9.76
C ARG A 3 22.06 50.36 9.74
N ALA A 4 21.10 51.07 9.14
CA ALA A 4 19.68 50.68 9.13
C ALA A 4 19.35 49.54 8.14
N VAL A 5 20.20 49.31 7.13
CA VAL A 5 19.98 48.29 6.08
C VAL A 5 20.60 46.93 6.43
N LEU A 6 21.55 46.88 7.36
CA LEU A 6 22.23 45.63 7.76
C LEU A 6 21.41 44.79 8.77
N TRP A 7 20.47 45.40 9.48
CA TRP A 7 19.61 44.72 10.46
C TRP A 7 18.57 43.76 9.85
N PRO A 8 17.85 44.11 8.75
CA PRO A 8 16.95 43.15 8.11
C PRO A 8 17.69 42.01 7.40
N LEU A 9 18.89 42.27 6.84
CA LEU A 9 19.71 41.25 6.18
C LEU A 9 20.29 40.23 7.17
N THR A 10 20.74 40.68 8.34
CA THR A 10 21.18 39.79 9.42
C THR A 10 20.02 38.99 10.01
N GLY A 11 18.84 39.63 10.18
CA GLY A 11 17.62 38.92 10.58
C GLY A 11 17.21 37.83 9.58
N LEU A 12 17.25 38.12 8.27
CA LEU A 12 16.96 37.14 7.23
C LEU A 12 17.99 36.00 7.21
N ALA A 13 19.28 36.30 7.35
CA ALA A 13 20.34 35.29 7.39
C ALA A 13 20.19 34.34 8.59
N VAL A 14 19.82 34.86 9.77
CA VAL A 14 19.52 34.04 10.96
C VAL A 14 18.29 33.17 10.73
N LEU A 15 17.24 33.71 10.11
CA LEU A 15 16.01 32.97 9.81
C LEU A 15 16.26 31.84 8.79
N VAL A 16 17.04 32.11 7.75
CA VAL A 16 17.49 31.09 6.78
C VAL A 16 18.36 30.04 7.47
N GLY A 17 19.32 30.45 8.31
CA GLY A 17 20.15 29.51 9.06
C GLY A 17 19.32 28.59 9.97
N LEU A 18 18.34 29.15 10.69
CA LEU A 18 17.42 28.37 11.51
C LEU A 18 16.58 27.40 10.65
N ALA A 19 16.06 27.84 9.52
CA ALA A 19 15.30 26.99 8.59
C ALA A 19 16.14 25.81 8.08
N VAL A 20 17.42 26.04 7.77
CA VAL A 20 18.36 24.98 7.35
C VAL A 20 18.60 23.98 8.48
N VAL A 21 18.82 24.45 9.71
CA VAL A 21 19.02 23.56 10.87
C VAL A 21 17.77 22.72 11.13
N LEU A 22 16.57 23.32 11.06
CA LEU A 22 15.32 22.60 11.21
C LEU A 22 15.11 21.57 10.08
N ALA A 23 15.47 21.92 8.84
CA ALA A 23 15.40 20.99 7.71
C ALA A 23 16.35 19.79 7.90
N ILE A 24 17.60 20.04 8.33
CA ILE A 24 18.57 18.97 8.61
C ILE A 24 18.10 18.09 9.79
N ALA A 25 17.58 18.70 10.86
CA ALA A 25 17.04 17.95 11.99
C ALA A 25 15.84 17.08 11.59
N GLY A 26 14.93 17.63 10.79
CA GLY A 26 13.80 16.89 10.23
C GLY A 26 14.25 15.74 9.32
N TRP A 27 15.25 15.97 8.47
CA TRP A 27 15.84 14.92 7.63
C TRP A 27 16.43 13.78 8.45
N LEU A 28 17.26 14.09 9.45
CA LEU A 28 17.87 13.09 10.32
C LEU A 28 16.81 12.32 11.12
N TYR A 29 15.75 12.99 11.57
CA TYR A 29 14.62 12.36 12.25
C TYR A 29 13.91 11.36 11.36
N VAL A 30 13.57 11.74 10.12
CA VAL A 30 12.91 10.83 9.15
C VAL A 30 13.79 9.63 8.86
N HIS A 31 15.09 9.85 8.61
CA HIS A 31 16.01 8.76 8.30
C HIS A 31 16.17 7.79 9.48
N GLY A 32 16.22 8.29 10.73
CA GLY A 32 16.33 7.46 11.92
C GLY A 32 15.06 6.66 12.26
N GLN A 33 13.88 7.22 12.02
CA GLN A 33 12.58 6.57 12.28
C GLN A 33 12.15 5.63 11.15
N PHE A 34 12.80 5.67 9.98
CA PHE A 34 12.42 4.79 8.87
C PHE A 34 12.73 3.31 9.12
N ASP A 35 13.69 3.06 10.02
CA ASP A 35 14.16 1.72 10.41
C ASP A 35 13.61 1.26 11.76
N THR A 36 12.75 2.04 12.41
CA THR A 36 12.12 1.61 13.66
C THR A 36 11.00 0.61 13.40
N PRO A 37 10.80 -0.38 14.30
CA PRO A 37 9.68 -1.32 14.21
C PRO A 37 8.34 -0.59 14.09
N GLY A 38 7.51 -0.99 13.14
CA GLY A 38 6.18 -0.41 12.96
C GLY A 38 5.17 -0.85 14.03
N PRO A 39 3.98 -0.23 14.07
CA PRO A 39 2.94 -0.49 15.07
C PRO A 39 2.27 -1.85 14.99
N ALA A 40 2.22 -2.46 13.81
CA ALA A 40 1.47 -3.68 13.57
C ALA A 40 2.03 -4.83 14.41
N ARG A 41 1.28 -5.33 15.39
CA ARG A 41 1.73 -6.45 16.25
C ARG A 41 1.45 -7.83 15.65
N ASP A 42 0.54 -7.88 14.69
CA ASP A 42 0.09 -9.08 13.99
C ASP A 42 0.24 -8.86 12.48
N GLU A 43 0.14 -9.95 11.72
CA GLU A 43 0.12 -9.90 10.26
C GLU A 43 -1.07 -9.06 9.75
N ARG A 44 -0.83 -8.17 8.79
CA ARG A 44 -1.84 -7.27 8.22
C ARG A 44 -1.86 -7.33 6.70
N THR A 45 -3.03 -7.59 6.13
CA THR A 45 -3.26 -7.53 4.69
C THR A 45 -3.80 -6.17 4.26
N VAL A 46 -3.17 -5.53 3.28
CA VAL A 46 -3.54 -4.20 2.77
C VAL A 46 -3.72 -4.25 1.26
N VAL A 47 -4.79 -3.64 0.77
CA VAL A 47 -5.05 -3.51 -0.67
C VAL A 47 -4.74 -2.09 -1.12
N LEU A 48 -3.77 -1.95 -2.01
CA LEU A 48 -3.40 -0.70 -2.67
C LEU A 48 -4.15 -0.60 -4.00
N PRO A 49 -5.11 0.33 -4.15
CA PRO A 49 -5.95 0.39 -5.35
C PRO A 49 -5.17 0.81 -6.61
N PRO A 50 -5.51 0.29 -7.80
CA PRO A 50 -4.87 0.70 -9.05
C PRO A 50 -5.16 2.17 -9.39
N GLY A 51 -4.17 2.85 -9.99
CA GLY A 51 -4.28 4.25 -10.39
C GLY A 51 -4.38 5.24 -9.22
N ALA A 52 -4.19 4.79 -7.98
CA ALA A 52 -4.11 5.66 -6.82
C ALA A 52 -2.74 6.36 -6.76
N GLY A 53 -2.72 7.61 -6.28
CA GLY A 53 -1.47 8.32 -6.01
C GLY A 53 -0.90 7.98 -4.63
N CYS A 54 0.35 8.38 -4.36
CA CYS A 54 1.04 8.20 -3.08
C CYS A 54 0.18 8.57 -1.86
N LEU A 55 -0.55 9.69 -1.92
CA LEU A 55 -1.48 10.12 -0.85
C LEU A 55 -2.59 9.11 -0.52
N ARG A 56 -3.11 8.41 -1.52
CA ARG A 56 -4.18 7.43 -1.34
C ARG A 56 -3.62 6.08 -0.88
N HIS A 57 -2.45 5.69 -1.39
CA HIS A 57 -1.72 4.53 -0.88
C HIS A 57 -1.33 4.71 0.59
N ARG A 58 -0.81 5.89 0.97
CA ARG A 58 -0.56 6.29 2.36
C ARG A 58 -1.77 6.03 3.25
N ARG A 59 -2.94 6.51 2.82
CA ARG A 59 -4.19 6.34 3.56
C ARG A 59 -4.57 4.86 3.71
N SER A 60 -4.41 4.04 2.66
CA SER A 60 -4.66 2.60 2.73
C SER A 60 -3.75 1.88 3.73
N VAL A 61 -2.46 2.24 3.79
CA VAL A 61 -1.48 1.62 4.70
C VAL A 61 -1.69 2.10 6.15
N GLU A 62 -2.07 3.37 6.34
CA GLU A 62 -2.45 3.97 7.63
C GLU A 62 -3.75 3.36 8.18
N GLU A 63 -4.81 3.26 7.37
CA GLU A 63 -6.11 2.68 7.78
C GLU A 63 -5.98 1.20 8.17
N ALA A 64 -4.98 0.50 7.63
CA ALA A 64 -4.67 -0.88 8.00
C ALA A 64 -3.80 -1.02 9.27
N GLY A 65 -3.33 0.11 9.84
CA GLY A 65 -2.49 0.12 11.04
C GLY A 65 -1.09 -0.43 10.81
N VAL A 66 -0.59 -0.40 9.57
CA VAL A 66 0.76 -0.86 9.24
C VAL A 66 1.80 0.22 9.52
N ILE A 67 1.40 1.49 9.48
CA ILE A 67 2.24 2.66 9.79
C ILE A 67 1.52 3.56 10.80
N ASP A 68 2.26 4.13 11.76
CA ASP A 68 1.74 5.10 12.73
C ASP A 68 1.77 6.53 12.17
N ASP A 69 2.88 6.89 11.52
CA ASP A 69 3.13 8.24 11.05
C ASP A 69 3.05 8.34 9.52
N PRO A 70 1.88 8.72 8.96
CA PRO A 70 1.71 8.83 7.52
C PRO A 70 2.61 9.89 6.87
N VAL A 71 2.94 10.95 7.59
CA VAL A 71 3.82 12.03 7.10
C VAL A 71 5.26 11.52 7.01
N LEU A 72 5.70 10.73 8.00
CA LEU A 72 7.02 10.11 8.00
C LEU A 72 7.18 9.16 6.80
N PHE A 73 6.15 8.32 6.56
CA PHE A 73 6.14 7.40 5.43
C PHE A 73 6.28 8.13 4.08
N VAL A 74 5.50 9.19 3.86
CA VAL A 74 5.64 10.00 2.63
C VAL A 74 7.00 10.68 2.56
N ALA A 75 7.48 11.27 3.66
CA ALA A 75 8.78 11.92 3.69
C ALA A 75 9.92 10.96 3.31
N GLY A 76 9.87 9.71 3.78
CA GLY A 76 10.85 8.69 3.39
C GLY A 76 10.69 8.19 1.94
N LEU A 77 9.47 8.14 1.41
CA LEU A 77 9.27 7.86 -0.03
C LEU A 77 9.89 8.93 -0.94
N TRP A 78 9.83 10.19 -0.54
CA TRP A 78 10.49 11.29 -1.22
C TRP A 78 12.01 11.23 -1.05
N LEU A 79 12.47 10.85 0.14
CA LEU A 79 13.89 10.71 0.48
C LEU A 79 14.60 9.68 -0.41
N GLU A 80 13.92 8.58 -0.71
CA GLU A 80 14.46 7.45 -1.48
C GLU A 80 14.05 7.45 -2.95
N ASP A 81 13.41 8.54 -3.43
CA ASP A 81 12.92 8.70 -4.80
C ASP A 81 11.98 7.57 -5.29
N ASN A 82 11.30 6.91 -4.34
CA ASN A 82 10.41 5.77 -4.59
C ASN A 82 8.93 6.15 -4.73
N GLN A 83 8.62 7.44 -4.65
CA GLN A 83 7.26 8.01 -4.70
C GLN A 83 6.41 7.59 -5.92
N HIS A 84 7.04 7.33 -7.07
CA HIS A 84 6.36 6.90 -8.30
C HIS A 84 6.45 5.39 -8.56
N SER A 85 7.21 4.68 -7.73
CA SER A 85 7.50 3.24 -7.92
C SER A 85 6.58 2.33 -7.11
N LEU A 86 5.65 2.90 -6.34
CA LEU A 86 4.66 2.14 -5.59
C LEU A 86 3.71 1.41 -6.52
N LYS A 87 3.74 0.08 -6.47
CA LYS A 87 2.84 -0.77 -7.25
C LYS A 87 1.52 -0.94 -6.51
N ALA A 88 0.45 -1.03 -7.30
CA ALA A 88 -0.86 -1.38 -6.79
C ALA A 88 -0.98 -2.90 -6.64
N GLY A 89 -1.76 -3.35 -5.66
CA GLY A 89 -1.97 -4.77 -5.41
C GLY A 89 -2.35 -5.07 -3.97
N GLU A 90 -2.49 -6.34 -3.65
CA GLU A 90 -2.72 -6.83 -2.29
C GLU A 90 -1.40 -7.24 -1.67
N TYR A 91 -1.11 -6.75 -0.47
CA TYR A 91 0.14 -6.98 0.24
C TYR A 91 -0.16 -7.55 1.62
N VAL A 92 0.68 -8.47 2.07
CA VAL A 92 0.67 -9.00 3.43
C VAL A 92 1.91 -8.49 4.13
N PHE A 93 1.74 -7.82 5.26
CA PHE A 93 2.82 -7.28 6.07
C PHE A 93 2.94 -8.08 7.36
N GLU A 94 4.17 -8.46 7.67
CA GLU A 94 4.51 -9.16 8.92
C GLU A 94 4.40 -8.23 10.13
N ALA A 95 4.34 -8.84 11.31
CA ALA A 95 4.39 -8.09 12.57
C ALA A 95 5.67 -7.26 12.67
N LEU A 96 5.53 -6.03 13.16
CA LEU A 96 6.58 -5.07 13.44
C LEU A 96 7.40 -4.66 12.20
N VAL A 97 6.83 -4.84 10.99
CA VAL A 97 7.47 -4.39 9.76
C VAL A 97 7.85 -2.91 9.85
N THR A 98 9.07 -2.57 9.44
CA THR A 98 9.54 -1.18 9.46
C THR A 98 8.91 -0.38 8.31
N PRO A 99 8.76 0.95 8.42
CA PRO A 99 8.33 1.80 7.31
C PRO A 99 9.16 1.59 6.03
N ARG A 100 10.47 1.36 6.17
CA ARG A 100 11.36 0.96 5.06
C ARG A 100 10.92 -0.36 4.43
N GLY A 101 10.75 -1.41 5.25
CA GLY A 101 10.34 -2.73 4.75
C GLY A 101 8.98 -2.70 4.06
N VAL A 102 8.04 -1.88 4.57
CA VAL A 102 6.76 -1.62 3.90
C VAL A 102 6.99 -1.03 2.51
N MET A 103 7.75 0.06 2.41
CA MET A 103 8.06 0.70 1.13
C MET A 103 8.78 -0.26 0.17
N GLU A 104 9.80 -0.99 0.62
CA GLU A 104 10.54 -1.94 -0.20
C GLU A 104 9.62 -3.00 -0.79
N LYS A 105 8.71 -3.55 0.01
CA LYS A 105 7.72 -4.53 -0.44
C LYS A 105 6.77 -3.94 -1.49
N LEU A 106 6.32 -2.70 -1.29
CA LEU A 106 5.46 -1.99 -2.23
C LEU A 106 6.16 -1.68 -3.57
N VAL A 107 7.43 -1.28 -3.52
CA VAL A 107 8.26 -0.98 -4.71
C VAL A 107 8.61 -2.25 -5.47
N ALA A 108 8.98 -3.32 -4.76
CA ALA A 108 9.21 -4.63 -5.34
C ALA A 108 7.94 -5.14 -6.05
N GLY A 109 6.77 -4.87 -5.47
CA GLY A 109 5.51 -5.39 -5.97
C GLY A 109 5.28 -6.84 -5.57
N ASP A 110 5.75 -7.22 -4.38
CA ASP A 110 5.53 -8.54 -3.81
C ASP A 110 4.08 -8.67 -3.33
N THR A 111 3.18 -8.87 -4.30
CA THR A 111 1.74 -8.90 -4.12
C THR A 111 1.23 -10.33 -4.00
N VAL A 112 0.15 -10.50 -3.24
CA VAL A 112 -0.60 -11.75 -3.17
C VAL A 112 -1.30 -11.96 -4.51
N THR A 113 -0.94 -13.05 -5.20
CA THR A 113 -1.60 -13.48 -6.43
C THR A 113 -2.59 -14.59 -6.12
N HIS A 114 -3.87 -14.32 -6.34
CA HIS A 114 -4.91 -15.34 -6.25
C HIS A 114 -4.97 -16.13 -7.54
N ARG A 115 -5.31 -17.42 -7.46
CA ARG A 115 -5.41 -18.31 -8.62
C ARG A 115 -6.75 -19.01 -8.60
N PHE A 116 -7.35 -19.13 -9.77
CA PHE A 116 -8.56 -19.92 -9.96
C PHE A 116 -8.34 -20.91 -11.10
N THR A 117 -8.47 -22.19 -10.78
CA THR A 117 -8.21 -23.28 -11.72
C THR A 117 -9.53 -23.82 -12.24
N VAL A 118 -9.71 -23.76 -13.56
CA VAL A 118 -10.77 -24.47 -14.25
C VAL A 118 -10.20 -25.83 -14.66
N THR A 119 -10.72 -26.90 -14.08
CA THR A 119 -10.29 -28.26 -14.45
C THR A 119 -11.06 -28.76 -15.66
N GLU A 120 -10.42 -29.61 -16.47
CA GLU A 120 -11.11 -30.33 -17.54
C GLU A 120 -12.31 -31.09 -16.97
N GLY A 121 -13.45 -31.02 -17.66
CA GLY A 121 -14.70 -31.65 -17.25
C GLY A 121 -15.58 -30.83 -16.32
N MET A 122 -15.15 -29.64 -15.85
CA MET A 122 -16.08 -28.69 -15.23
C MET A 122 -17.07 -28.15 -16.27
N THR A 123 -18.34 -28.10 -15.90
CA THR A 123 -19.36 -27.40 -16.68
C THR A 123 -19.22 -25.88 -16.52
N SER A 124 -19.67 -25.11 -17.51
CA SER A 124 -19.69 -23.64 -17.40
C SER A 124 -20.50 -23.17 -16.19
N ALA A 125 -21.57 -23.88 -15.83
CA ALA A 125 -22.38 -23.59 -14.65
C ALA A 125 -21.61 -23.78 -13.32
N GLU A 126 -20.82 -24.84 -13.20
CA GLU A 126 -19.98 -25.10 -12.03
C GLU A 126 -18.87 -24.06 -11.88
N VAL A 127 -18.26 -23.64 -13.00
CA VAL A 127 -17.27 -22.57 -12.99
C VAL A 127 -17.88 -21.27 -12.48
N VAL A 128 -19.04 -20.87 -12.99
CA VAL A 128 -19.76 -19.67 -12.55
C VAL A 128 -20.16 -19.73 -11.08
N ALA A 129 -20.62 -20.90 -10.60
CA ALA A 129 -20.96 -21.10 -9.20
C ALA A 129 -19.72 -20.97 -8.29
N ALA A 130 -18.58 -21.56 -8.70
CA ALA A 130 -17.33 -21.47 -7.97
C ALA A 130 -16.76 -20.04 -7.93
N LEU A 131 -16.83 -19.31 -9.05
CA LEU A 131 -16.45 -17.89 -9.11
C LEU A 131 -17.35 -17.02 -8.22
N SER A 132 -18.65 -17.31 -8.18
CA SER A 132 -19.62 -16.57 -7.34
C SER A 132 -19.42 -16.83 -5.84
N ALA A 133 -18.88 -18.00 -5.48
CA ALA A 133 -18.58 -18.37 -4.10
C ALA A 133 -17.23 -17.84 -3.60
N ALA A 134 -16.32 -17.44 -4.51
CA ALA A 134 -14.98 -16.99 -4.16
C ALA A 134 -15.02 -15.63 -3.41
N PRO A 135 -14.47 -15.53 -2.19
CA PRO A 135 -14.61 -14.34 -1.34
C PRO A 135 -13.81 -13.12 -1.84
N VAL A 136 -12.83 -13.34 -2.73
CA VAL A 136 -11.93 -12.31 -3.25
C VAL A 136 -12.45 -11.63 -4.52
N LEU A 137 -13.49 -12.20 -5.15
CA LEU A 137 -14.08 -11.70 -6.39
C LEU A 137 -15.28 -10.81 -6.11
N MET A 138 -15.42 -9.77 -6.93
CA MET A 138 -16.48 -8.78 -6.84
C MET A 138 -17.11 -8.59 -8.23
N GLY A 139 -18.44 -8.49 -8.27
CA GLY A 139 -19.20 -8.30 -9.50
C GLY A 139 -20.31 -9.33 -9.65
N GLU A 140 -21.27 -9.03 -10.54
CA GLU A 140 -22.33 -9.96 -10.91
C GLU A 140 -21.98 -10.62 -12.24
N ILE A 141 -22.20 -11.93 -12.35
CA ILE A 141 -22.00 -12.68 -13.57
C ILE A 141 -23.30 -12.59 -14.38
N ALA A 142 -23.27 -11.85 -15.49
CA ALA A 142 -24.46 -11.51 -16.27
C ALA A 142 -25.11 -12.72 -16.97
N ALA A 143 -24.31 -13.72 -17.36
CA ALA A 143 -24.79 -14.94 -17.99
C ALA A 143 -23.77 -16.06 -17.85
N VAL A 144 -24.24 -17.31 -17.85
CA VAL A 144 -23.37 -18.49 -17.93
C VAL A 144 -22.85 -18.61 -19.38
N PRO A 145 -21.53 -18.67 -19.60
CA PRO A 145 -20.94 -18.86 -20.93
C PRO A 145 -21.37 -20.19 -21.57
N ALA A 146 -21.33 -20.26 -22.90
CA ALA A 146 -21.60 -21.51 -23.61
C ALA A 146 -20.63 -22.63 -23.15
N GLU A 147 -21.11 -23.86 -23.08
CA GLU A 147 -20.26 -25.01 -22.73
C GLU A 147 -19.09 -25.14 -23.73
N GLY A 148 -17.91 -25.48 -23.21
CA GLY A 148 -16.68 -25.58 -23.99
C GLY A 148 -16.08 -24.23 -24.46
N SER A 149 -16.64 -23.09 -24.03
CA SER A 149 -16.06 -21.76 -24.33
C SER A 149 -14.99 -21.31 -23.33
N LEU A 150 -14.92 -21.96 -22.16
CA LEU A 150 -13.92 -21.69 -21.13
C LEU A 150 -12.72 -22.62 -21.32
N LEU A 151 -11.52 -22.07 -21.36
CA LEU A 151 -10.30 -22.88 -21.46
C LEU A 151 -9.98 -23.48 -20.08
N PRO A 152 -9.66 -24.79 -20.00
CA PRO A 152 -9.19 -25.40 -18.77
C PRO A 152 -7.76 -24.95 -18.47
N GLU A 153 -7.63 -23.89 -17.69
CA GLU A 153 -6.35 -23.37 -17.23
C GLU A 153 -6.45 -22.78 -15.83
N THR A 154 -5.29 -22.37 -15.30
CA THR A 154 -5.22 -21.62 -14.05
C THR A 154 -5.13 -20.13 -14.34
N TYR A 155 -6.20 -19.42 -14.05
CA TYR A 155 -6.31 -17.98 -14.25
C TYR A 155 -5.75 -17.23 -13.02
N PRO A 156 -4.81 -16.28 -13.21
CA PRO A 156 -4.45 -15.36 -12.15
C PRO A 156 -5.60 -14.36 -11.92
N LEU A 157 -6.00 -14.23 -10.66
CA LEU A 157 -7.03 -13.30 -10.23
C LEU A 157 -6.40 -12.12 -9.50
N CYS A 158 -6.87 -10.91 -9.82
CA CYS A 158 -6.57 -9.71 -9.05
C CYS A 158 -7.71 -9.47 -8.07
N ALA A 159 -7.45 -9.65 -6.77
CA ALA A 159 -8.46 -9.45 -5.74
C ALA A 159 -8.78 -7.97 -5.52
N ARG A 160 -10.05 -7.66 -5.26
CA ARG A 160 -10.50 -6.35 -4.80
C ARG A 160 -11.38 -6.55 -3.56
N ARG A 161 -10.85 -6.26 -2.37
CA ARG A 161 -11.54 -6.53 -1.10
C ARG A 161 -12.87 -5.78 -0.95
N GLN A 162 -13.89 -6.50 -0.46
CA GLN A 162 -15.10 -5.96 0.16
C GLN A 162 -14.79 -5.65 1.65
N PRO A 163 -14.93 -4.40 2.13
CA PRO A 163 -14.78 -4.14 3.56
C PRO A 163 -15.94 -4.84 4.31
N GLY A 164 -15.61 -5.81 5.18
CA GLY A 164 -16.56 -6.38 6.15
C GLY A 164 -16.95 -7.87 6.05
N ARG A 165 -16.30 -8.72 5.22
CA ARG A 165 -16.67 -10.15 5.13
C ARG A 165 -15.66 -11.16 5.69
N ALA A 166 -14.39 -10.79 5.83
CA ALA A 166 -13.32 -11.70 6.25
C ALA A 166 -13.22 -11.93 7.78
N ASP A 167 -13.85 -11.08 8.60
CA ASP A 167 -13.73 -11.16 10.07
C ASP A 167 -14.54 -12.29 10.72
N ARG A 168 -15.18 -13.18 9.93
CA ARG A 168 -15.92 -14.33 10.48
C ARG A 168 -15.24 -15.69 10.31
N ALA A 169 -14.03 -15.75 9.78
CA ALA A 169 -13.36 -17.03 9.47
C ALA A 169 -12.38 -17.52 10.55
N HIS A 170 -12.26 -16.81 11.68
CA HIS A 170 -11.33 -17.18 12.77
C HIS A 170 -12.02 -17.44 14.13
N GLU A 171 -13.34 -17.61 14.16
CA GLU A 171 -14.07 -18.12 15.32
C GLU A 171 -14.64 -19.51 15.01
N GLU A 172 -13.76 -20.53 15.02
CA GLU A 172 -14.13 -21.93 15.31
C GLU A 172 -13.06 -22.57 16.20
#